data_AF-A0A7T5ETT4-F1
#
_entry.id   AF-A0A7T5ETT4-F1
#
_cell.length_a   1.000
_cell.length_b   1.000
_cell.length_c   1.000
_cell.angle_alpha   90.00
_cell.angle_beta   90.00
_cell.angle_gamma   90.00
#
_symmetry.space_group_name_H-M   'P 1'
#
loop_
_entity.id
_entity.type
_entity.pdbx_description
1 polymer ?
#
loop_
_entity_poly.entity_id
_entity_poly.type
_entity_poly.pdbx_seq_one_letter_code
_entity_poly.pdbx_strand_id
1 'polypeptide(L)'
;MSRKVTANKDFSKLPLRNVERIAILWVLCGWTFITSRLCCVCIRITYADEPVWFYHRLSKVGDRVVEKTDKVIEKPTSLTEIHAHVLFDIDDGPSSLEQSLNLLSVMKAQGVQRVFCTSHYKSPHFSVEKKTIEQRFEALSETIDELPGSYPILKPAAEVRLSPELIDDIRSDDVPTLGETPYVLIEFPGTNIPEESLNMVHELKVRGYKPIMAHPERNLEIQHDPQLVDTLVSMDISLQLTAGCLTKKQGKLHPADALAWEILKRGRAAVIASDSHDTKSRPPTLAAAYENIASELGSETANMLKMNANSIWQGQPVECIPAIVPKRSFPIPFLRNRREKPSRR
;
A
#
# COMPACT_ATOMS: atom_id res chain seq x y z
N MET A 1 34.39 -5.45 -45.59
CA MET A 1 34.24 -3.97 -45.58
C MET A 1 32.75 -3.63 -45.58
N SER A 2 32.14 -3.43 -44.41
CA SER A 2 30.78 -2.88 -44.33
C SER A 2 30.86 -1.47 -43.75
N ARG A 3 30.26 -0.52 -44.47
CA ARG A 3 30.27 0.91 -44.13
C ARG A 3 29.44 1.15 -42.87
N LYS A 4 30.03 1.82 -41.87
CA LYS A 4 29.31 2.48 -40.78
C LYS A 4 28.51 3.65 -41.36
N VAL A 5 27.20 3.67 -41.14
CA VAL A 5 26.38 4.87 -41.27
C VAL A 5 25.76 5.13 -39.91
N THR A 6 26.34 6.08 -39.18
CA THR A 6 25.78 6.63 -37.94
C THR A 6 24.82 7.75 -38.30
N ALA A 7 23.51 7.55 -38.11
CA ALA A 7 22.54 8.63 -38.14
C ALA A 7 22.35 9.14 -36.71
N ASN A 8 23.07 10.21 -36.33
CA ASN A 8 22.72 11.02 -35.16
C ASN A 8 21.50 11.85 -35.55
N LYS A 9 20.33 11.54 -34.98
CA LYS A 9 19.20 12.48 -34.97
C LYS A 9 19.25 13.26 -33.66
N ASP A 10 19.32 14.57 -33.80
CA ASP A 10 19.25 15.54 -32.72
C ASP A 10 17.79 15.66 -32.23
N PHE A 11 17.54 15.26 -30.99
CA PHE A 11 16.22 15.25 -30.36
C PHE A 11 15.88 16.55 -29.63
N SER A 12 16.69 17.61 -29.78
CA SER A 12 16.46 18.93 -29.19
C SER A 12 15.20 19.67 -29.68
N LYS A 13 14.44 19.10 -30.62
CA LYS A 13 13.26 19.74 -31.24
C LYS A 13 11.91 19.08 -30.90
N LEU A 14 11.84 18.16 -29.95
CA LEU A 14 10.55 17.66 -29.47
C LEU A 14 9.90 18.71 -28.54
N PRO A 15 8.62 19.08 -28.76
CA PRO A 15 7.96 20.08 -27.92
C PRO A 15 7.64 19.45 -26.55
N LEU A 16 8.52 19.66 -25.58
CA LEU A 16 8.28 19.35 -24.17
C LEU A 16 7.29 20.38 -23.63
N ARG A 17 6.02 19.99 -23.47
CA ARG A 17 5.09 20.71 -22.60
C ARG A 17 5.00 20.00 -21.26
N ASN A 18 5.56 20.66 -20.25
CA ASN A 18 5.36 20.49 -18.82
C ASN A 18 5.70 19.12 -18.20
N VAL A 19 7.01 18.81 -18.10
CA VAL A 19 7.55 18.05 -16.96
C VAL A 19 8.94 18.59 -16.65
N GLU A 20 9.05 19.45 -15.64
CA GLU A 20 10.34 19.80 -15.05
C GLU A 20 10.80 18.66 -14.14
N ARG A 21 11.79 17.89 -14.60
CA ARG A 21 13.09 17.65 -13.93
C ARG A 21 13.87 16.56 -14.68
N ILE A 22 15.17 16.81 -14.79
CA ILE A 22 16.14 16.17 -15.69
C ILE A 22 16.20 14.66 -15.48
N ALA A 23 15.75 13.88 -16.47
CA ALA A 23 16.02 12.45 -16.59
C ALA A 23 17.27 12.25 -17.47
N ILE A 24 18.31 11.61 -16.94
CA ILE A 24 19.46 11.18 -17.74
C ILE A 24 19.03 9.93 -18.53
N LEU A 25 18.61 10.12 -19.78
CA LEU A 25 18.28 9.03 -20.71
C LEU A 25 19.57 8.38 -21.23
N TRP A 26 19.81 7.12 -20.85
CA TRP A 26 20.75 6.25 -21.55
C TRP A 26 19.98 5.34 -22.51
N VAL A 27 20.12 5.57 -23.82
CA VAL A 27 19.60 4.67 -24.86
C VAL A 27 20.69 3.65 -25.18
N LEU A 28 20.56 2.44 -24.63
CA LEU A 28 21.38 1.29 -25.06
C LEU A 28 20.64 0.55 -26.18
N CYS A 29 21.00 0.82 -27.43
CA CYS A 29 20.57 -0.01 -28.56
C CYS A 29 21.38 -1.32 -28.58
N GLY A 30 20.91 -2.34 -27.86
CA GLY A 30 21.38 -3.72 -28.02
C GLY A 30 20.85 -4.31 -29.33
N TRP A 31 21.73 -4.91 -30.13
CA TRP A 31 21.36 -5.57 -31.39
C TRP A 31 20.45 -6.77 -31.14
N THR A 32 19.21 -6.73 -31.63
CA THR A 32 18.36 -7.91 -31.78
C THR A 32 18.25 -8.29 -33.26
N PHE A 33 18.53 -9.56 -33.56
CA PHE A 33 18.44 -10.17 -34.88
C PHE A 33 17.12 -9.82 -35.58
N ILE A 34 17.23 -9.30 -36.81
CA ILE A 34 16.11 -8.98 -37.67
C ILE A 34 15.62 -10.27 -38.33
N THR A 35 14.53 -10.82 -37.83
CA THR A 35 13.57 -11.56 -38.66
C THR A 35 12.16 -11.02 -38.37
N SER A 36 11.68 -10.19 -39.31
CA SER A 36 10.29 -9.76 -39.52
C SER A 36 9.39 -9.45 -38.29
N ARG A 37 9.11 -8.14 -38.12
CA ARG A 37 7.89 -7.49 -37.55
C ARG A 37 7.85 -6.96 -36.10
N LEU A 38 8.94 -6.86 -35.34
CA LEU A 38 8.93 -6.08 -34.09
C LEU A 38 10.20 -5.22 -33.91
N CYS A 39 10.01 -3.92 -33.71
CA CYS A 39 11.02 -3.03 -33.11
C CYS A 39 10.57 -2.75 -31.68
N CYS A 40 11.29 -3.29 -30.70
CA CYS A 40 11.16 -2.91 -29.30
C CYS A 40 12.26 -1.90 -28.97
N VAL A 41 11.90 -0.77 -28.36
CA VAL A 41 12.87 0.18 -27.79
C VAL A 41 12.76 0.05 -26.28
N CYS A 42 13.86 -0.35 -25.63
CA CYS A 42 13.97 -0.32 -24.17
C CYS A 42 14.55 1.01 -23.73
N ILE A 43 13.83 1.72 -22.87
CA ILE A 43 14.32 2.93 -22.20
C ILE A 43 14.50 2.59 -20.72
N ARG A 44 15.73 2.73 -20.22
CA ARG A 44 16.03 2.60 -18.78
C ARG A 44 15.89 3.97 -18.14
N ILE A 45 14.97 4.10 -17.19
CA ILE A 45 14.88 5.27 -16.30
C ILE A 45 15.20 4.77 -14.90
N THR A 46 16.34 5.18 -14.36
CA THR A 46 16.72 4.88 -12.97
C THR A 46 16.18 5.98 -12.07
N TYR A 47 15.31 5.63 -11.12
CA TYR A 47 14.84 6.51 -10.04
C TYR A 47 15.14 5.81 -8.71
N ALA A 48 15.99 6.42 -7.87
CA ALA A 48 16.26 6.02 -6.48
C ALA A 48 16.33 4.48 -6.23
N ASP A 49 17.51 3.89 -6.46
CA ASP A 49 17.94 2.54 -6.07
C ASP A 49 17.10 1.31 -6.48
N GLU A 50 15.93 1.46 -7.10
CA GLU A 50 15.22 0.37 -7.78
C GLU A 50 15.02 0.72 -9.27
N PRO A 51 15.41 -0.18 -10.20
CA PRO A 51 15.15 0.07 -11.62
C PRO A 51 13.64 0.11 -11.90
N VAL A 52 13.24 0.91 -12.91
CA VAL A 52 11.90 0.85 -13.50
C VAL A 52 12.07 0.67 -15.02
N TRP A 53 11.67 -0.48 -15.55
CA TRP A 53 11.68 -0.75 -17.00
C TRP A 53 10.43 -0.24 -17.69
N PHE A 54 10.59 0.59 -18.73
CA PHE A 54 9.51 0.93 -19.65
C PHE A 54 9.69 0.19 -20.97
N TYR A 55 8.71 -0.64 -21.36
CA TYR A 55 8.70 -1.28 -22.67
C TYR A 55 7.81 -0.49 -23.63
N HIS A 56 8.41 0.06 -24.69
CA HIS A 56 7.65 0.66 -25.78
C HIS A 56 7.45 -0.39 -26.88
N ARG A 57 6.20 -0.83 -27.05
CA ARG A 57 5.80 -1.68 -28.18
C ARG A 57 5.22 -0.81 -29.30
N LEU A 58 6.03 -0.56 -30.33
CA LEU A 58 5.56 0.12 -31.54
C LEU A 58 4.83 -0.91 -32.43
N SER A 59 3.51 -0.79 -32.53
CA SER A 59 2.71 -1.61 -33.44
C SER A 59 2.36 -0.80 -34.68
N LYS A 60 2.71 -1.31 -35.88
CA LYS A 60 2.30 -0.69 -37.14
C LYS A 60 0.90 -1.20 -37.50
N VAL A 61 -0.12 -0.33 -37.48
CA VAL A 61 -1.46 -0.63 -38.01
C VAL A 61 -1.64 0.25 -39.25
N GLY A 62 -1.38 -0.32 -40.43
CA GLY A 62 -1.30 0.45 -41.68
C GLY A 62 -0.13 1.45 -41.68
N ASP A 63 -0.37 2.68 -42.17
CA ASP A 63 0.63 3.76 -42.22
C ASP A 63 0.69 4.63 -40.96
N ARG A 64 -0.07 4.28 -39.91
CA ARG A 64 -0.03 4.98 -38.61
C ARG A 64 0.72 4.14 -37.58
N VAL A 65 1.67 4.77 -36.90
CA VAL A 65 2.30 4.25 -35.69
C VAL A 65 1.39 4.59 -34.53
N VAL A 66 0.84 3.58 -33.85
CA VAL A 66 0.05 3.77 -32.63
C VAL A 66 1.00 3.54 -31.45
N GLU A 67 1.24 4.59 -30.68
CA GLU A 67 2.03 4.54 -29.46
C GLU A 67 1.17 3.92 -28.36
N LYS A 68 1.56 2.72 -27.88
CA LYS A 68 0.93 2.09 -26.73
C LYS A 68 2.02 1.92 -25.67
N THR A 69 2.02 2.80 -24.69
CA THR A 69 2.85 2.67 -23.50
C THR A 69 2.19 1.67 -22.55
N ASP A 70 2.62 0.42 -22.61
CA ASP A 70 2.30 -0.55 -21.56
C ASP A 70 3.22 -0.23 -20.37
N LYS A 71 2.67 0.30 -19.27
CA LYS A 71 3.40 0.55 -18.01
C LYS A 71 3.81 -0.82 -17.46
N VAL A 72 5.06 -1.24 -17.69
CA VAL A 72 5.61 -2.43 -17.04
C VAL A 72 5.97 -1.99 -15.63
N ILE A 73 5.06 -2.24 -14.71
CA ILE A 73 5.34 -1.96 -13.30
C ILE A 73 6.24 -3.09 -12.81
N GLU A 74 7.51 -2.76 -12.52
CA GLU A 74 8.40 -3.72 -11.88
C GLU A 74 7.76 -4.20 -10.59
N LYS A 75 7.81 -5.52 -10.36
CA LYS A 75 7.25 -6.11 -9.16
C LYS A 75 7.99 -5.52 -7.97
N PRO A 76 7.29 -4.90 -7.00
CA PRO A 76 7.95 -4.34 -5.83
C PRO A 76 8.57 -5.52 -5.08
N THR A 77 9.88 -5.48 -4.95
CA THR A 77 10.64 -6.56 -4.30
C THR A 77 10.62 -6.41 -2.78
N SER A 78 10.45 -5.17 -2.29
CA SER A 78 10.45 -4.82 -0.87
C SER A 78 9.03 -4.72 -0.30
N LEU A 79 8.78 -5.40 0.82
CA LEU A 79 7.60 -5.19 1.66
C LEU A 79 7.88 -4.06 2.66
N THR A 80 6.98 -3.09 2.72
CA THR A 80 6.98 -2.02 3.72
C THR A 80 5.83 -2.23 4.69
N GLU A 81 6.15 -2.26 5.98
CA GLU A 81 5.19 -2.24 7.08
C GLU A 81 4.93 -0.79 7.49
N ILE A 82 3.67 -0.37 7.48
CA ILE A 82 3.30 1.01 7.82
C ILE A 82 2.59 1.14 9.16
N HIS A 83 2.23 0.01 9.79
CA HIS A 83 1.53 -0.01 11.07
C HIS A 83 2.03 -1.21 11.89
N ALA A 84 2.88 -0.94 12.88
CA ALA A 84 3.32 -1.93 13.85
C ALA A 84 3.81 -1.28 15.15
N HIS A 85 3.49 -1.92 16.27
CA HIS A 85 3.90 -1.54 17.61
C HIS A 85 5.16 -2.34 17.96
N VAL A 86 6.32 -1.74 17.66
CA VAL A 86 7.63 -2.39 17.79
C VAL A 86 8.55 -1.69 18.79
N LEU A 87 8.15 -0.53 19.31
CA LEU A 87 8.90 0.17 20.35
C LEU A 87 8.56 -0.47 21.70
N PHE A 88 9.59 -0.75 22.49
CA PHE A 88 9.38 -1.43 23.77
C PHE A 88 8.93 -0.48 24.87
N ASP A 89 8.11 -1.01 25.78
CA ASP A 89 7.83 -0.41 27.10
C ASP A 89 7.20 0.99 27.00
N ILE A 90 6.28 1.18 26.04
CA ILE A 90 5.51 2.44 25.87
C ILE A 90 4.03 2.24 25.57
N ASP A 91 3.63 1.12 24.96
CA ASP A 91 2.23 0.78 24.68
C ASP A 91 1.97 -0.73 24.90
N ASP A 92 0.95 -1.29 24.26
CA ASP A 92 0.60 -2.71 24.30
C ASP A 92 1.43 -3.58 23.34
N GLY A 93 2.48 -3.02 22.73
CA GLY A 93 3.51 -3.74 22.00
C GLY A 93 4.50 -4.49 22.91
N PRO A 94 5.77 -4.66 22.47
CA PRO A 94 6.81 -5.32 23.24
C PRO A 94 7.01 -4.71 24.63
N SER A 95 7.13 -5.54 25.67
CA SER A 95 7.47 -5.06 27.02
C SER A 95 8.99 -4.96 27.26
N SER A 96 9.82 -5.38 26.30
CA SER A 96 11.27 -5.32 26.40
C SER A 96 11.95 -5.14 25.05
N LEU A 97 13.19 -4.65 25.08
CA LEU A 97 14.05 -4.54 23.91
C LEU A 97 14.22 -5.88 23.19
N GLU A 98 14.40 -6.98 23.93
CA GLU A 98 14.51 -8.33 23.36
C GLU A 98 13.26 -8.73 22.57
N GLN A 99 12.07 -8.41 23.09
CA GLN A 99 10.81 -8.69 22.40
C GLN A 99 10.67 -7.86 21.11
N SER A 100 11.15 -6.60 21.13
CA SER A 100 11.17 -5.73 19.94
C SER A 100 12.09 -6.29 18.85
N LEU A 101 13.32 -6.67 19.23
CA LEU A 101 14.28 -7.28 18.32
C LEU A 101 13.76 -8.61 17.74
N ASN A 102 13.10 -9.43 18.57
CA ASN A 102 12.47 -10.67 18.12
C ASN A 102 11.35 -10.38 17.11
N LEU A 103 10.46 -9.42 17.39
CA LEU A 103 9.38 -9.04 16.48
C LEU A 103 9.90 -8.55 15.12
N LEU A 104 10.89 -7.66 15.14
CA LEU A 104 11.53 -7.14 13.92
C LEU A 104 12.27 -8.23 13.14
N SER A 105 12.92 -9.17 13.83
CA SER A 105 13.56 -10.33 13.21
C SER A 105 12.55 -11.22 12.48
N VAL A 106 11.39 -11.48 13.10
CA VAL A 106 10.29 -12.22 12.44
C VAL A 106 9.76 -11.46 11.23
N MET A 107 9.55 -10.15 11.33
CA MET A 107 9.15 -9.32 10.19
C MET A 107 10.17 -9.40 9.05
N LYS A 108 11.46 -9.29 9.35
CA LYS A 108 12.54 -9.41 8.35
C LYS A 108 12.54 -10.77 7.68
N ALA A 109 12.38 -11.85 8.44
CA ALA A 109 12.31 -13.21 7.92
C ALA A 109 11.11 -13.41 6.96
N GLN A 110 10.02 -12.65 7.14
CA GLN A 110 8.88 -12.62 6.22
C GLN A 110 9.10 -11.71 5.00
N GLY A 111 10.29 -11.12 4.86
CA GLY A 111 10.65 -10.25 3.72
C GLY A 111 10.34 -8.77 3.92
N VAL A 112 9.87 -8.34 5.11
CA VAL A 112 9.70 -6.92 5.44
C VAL A 112 11.07 -6.23 5.46
N GLN A 113 11.24 -5.21 4.62
CA GLN A 113 12.49 -4.47 4.51
C GLN A 113 12.45 -3.13 5.24
N ARG A 114 11.25 -2.58 5.47
CA ARG A 114 11.03 -1.24 6.00
C ARG A 114 9.86 -1.26 6.97
N VAL A 115 9.98 -0.56 8.09
CA VAL A 115 8.94 -0.48 9.13
C VAL A 115 8.81 0.96 9.61
N PHE A 116 7.59 1.49 9.61
CA PHE A 116 7.24 2.63 10.44
C PHE A 116 6.88 2.13 11.85
N CYS A 117 7.52 2.68 12.87
CA CYS A 117 7.27 2.35 14.26
C CYS A 117 6.08 3.18 14.77
N THR A 118 4.86 2.63 14.74
CA THR A 118 3.61 3.40 14.94
C THR A 118 2.99 3.12 16.30
N SER A 119 3.75 3.29 17.38
CA SER A 119 3.19 3.17 18.73
C SER A 119 2.04 4.15 18.95
N HIS A 120 1.15 3.81 19.87
CA HIS A 120 0.00 4.65 20.19
C HIS A 120 0.41 6.06 20.61
N TYR A 121 -0.27 7.07 20.09
CA TYR A 121 -0.12 8.47 20.49
C TYR A 121 -1.48 9.05 20.90
N LYS A 122 -1.53 9.62 22.11
CA LYS A 122 -2.74 10.18 22.73
C LYS A 122 -3.94 9.21 22.76
N SER A 123 -3.66 7.91 22.89
CA SER A 123 -4.67 6.86 23.01
C SER A 123 -5.28 6.84 24.43
N PRO A 124 -6.57 6.51 24.62
CA PRO A 124 -7.21 6.49 25.93
C PRO A 124 -6.55 5.55 26.94
N HIS A 125 -5.89 4.49 26.45
CA HIS A 125 -5.18 3.51 27.27
C HIS A 125 -3.67 3.80 27.37
N PHE A 126 -3.12 4.54 26.40
CA PHE A 126 -1.69 4.80 26.25
C PHE A 126 -1.49 6.24 25.80
N SER A 127 -1.40 7.16 26.77
CA SER A 127 -1.10 8.57 26.52
C SER A 127 0.41 8.78 26.39
N VAL A 128 0.97 8.30 25.28
CA VAL A 128 2.41 8.42 25.00
C VAL A 128 2.69 9.77 24.35
N GLU A 129 3.68 10.49 24.89
CA GLU A 129 4.18 11.73 24.33
C GLU A 129 5.09 11.48 23.12
N LYS A 130 5.10 12.42 22.17
CA LYS A 130 5.94 12.35 20.96
C LYS A 130 7.42 12.16 21.28
N LYS A 131 7.91 12.92 22.28
CA LYS A 131 9.28 12.81 22.79
C LYS A 131 9.62 11.40 23.29
N THR A 132 8.66 10.71 23.93
CA THR A 132 8.87 9.34 24.42
C THR A 132 9.01 8.36 23.25
N ILE A 133 8.19 8.52 22.21
CA ILE A 133 8.30 7.75 20.97
C ILE A 133 9.67 7.95 20.32
N GLU A 134 10.13 9.20 20.18
CA GLU A 134 11.45 9.55 19.63
C GLU A 134 12.59 8.90 20.43
N GLN A 135 12.56 9.02 21.76
CA GLN A 135 13.58 8.43 22.64
C GLN A 135 13.64 6.90 22.54
N ARG A 136 12.49 6.21 22.48
CA ARG A 136 12.47 4.75 22.32
C ARG A 136 12.89 4.32 20.92
N PHE A 137 12.53 5.10 19.91
CA PHE A 137 12.96 4.87 18.54
C PHE A 137 14.49 4.98 18.42
N GLU A 138 15.09 6.02 19.00
CA GLU A 138 16.55 6.19 19.04
C GLU A 138 17.22 5.00 19.74
N ALA A 139 16.77 4.65 20.95
CA ALA A 139 17.35 3.52 21.69
C ALA A 139 17.26 2.18 20.94
N LEU A 140 16.13 1.90 20.27
CA LEU A 140 15.96 0.69 19.47
C LEU A 140 16.85 0.72 18.22
N SER A 141 16.95 1.88 17.55
CA SER A 141 17.73 2.04 16.32
C SER A 141 19.23 1.90 16.60
N GLU A 142 19.74 2.57 17.65
CA GLU A 142 21.14 2.44 18.09
C GLU A 142 21.49 0.98 18.42
N THR A 143 20.59 0.27 19.13
CA THR A 143 20.79 -1.15 19.42
C THR A 143 20.90 -1.99 18.14
N ILE A 144 20.05 -1.72 17.15
CA ILE A 144 20.06 -2.45 15.87
C ILE A 144 21.36 -2.22 15.10
N ASP A 145 21.88 -0.99 15.12
CA ASP A 145 23.12 -0.62 14.43
C ASP A 145 24.37 -1.29 15.04
N GLU A 146 24.34 -1.59 16.34
CA GLU A 146 25.43 -2.29 17.03
C GLU A 146 25.37 -3.83 16.89
N LEU A 147 24.20 -4.39 16.59
CA LEU A 147 23.99 -5.83 16.55
C LEU A 147 24.39 -6.46 15.21
N PRO A 148 25.07 -7.63 15.23
CA PRO A 148 25.29 -8.40 14.02
C PRO A 148 23.95 -9.00 13.55
N GLY A 149 23.45 -8.57 12.40
CA GLY A 149 22.20 -9.08 11.86
C GLY A 149 21.66 -8.23 10.71
N SER A 150 20.52 -8.65 10.16
CA SER A 150 19.76 -7.83 9.24
C SER A 150 18.39 -7.58 9.86
N TYR A 151 18.08 -6.32 10.11
CA TYR A 151 16.76 -5.86 10.56
C TYR A 151 16.10 -5.04 9.43
N PRO A 152 14.79 -4.75 9.52
CA PRO A 152 14.17 -3.77 8.64
C PRO A 152 14.74 -2.37 8.91
N ILE A 153 14.74 -1.51 7.89
CA ILE A 153 15.03 -0.08 8.08
C ILE A 153 13.84 0.53 8.81
N LEU A 154 14.12 1.27 9.89
CA LEU A 154 13.07 1.85 10.73
C LEU A 154 12.88 3.35 10.44
N LYS A 155 11.66 3.84 10.62
CA LYS A 155 11.33 5.26 10.71
C LYS A 155 10.44 5.51 11.93
N PRO A 156 10.64 6.63 12.66
CA PRO A 156 9.74 6.99 13.75
C PRO A 156 8.38 7.36 13.17
N ALA A 157 7.32 6.98 13.85
CA ALA A 157 5.95 7.30 13.48
C ALA A 157 5.04 7.17 14.72
N ALA A 158 3.74 7.33 14.53
CA ALA A 158 2.76 7.00 15.56
C ALA A 158 1.42 6.58 14.94
N GLU A 159 0.65 5.79 15.68
CA GLU A 159 -0.78 5.68 15.48
C GLU A 159 -1.46 6.79 16.30
N VAL A 160 -1.95 7.82 15.61
CA VAL A 160 -2.48 9.04 16.21
C VAL A 160 -3.96 8.86 16.50
N ARG A 161 -4.32 8.83 17.78
CA ARG A 161 -5.73 8.78 18.17
C ARG A 161 -6.43 10.11 17.88
N LEU A 162 -7.56 10.06 17.16
CA LEU A 162 -8.44 11.21 17.01
C LEU A 162 -9.22 11.47 18.31
N SER A 163 -8.74 12.42 19.10
CA SER A 163 -9.31 12.86 20.37
C SER A 163 -9.18 14.39 20.51
N PRO A 164 -9.92 15.03 21.44
CA PRO A 164 -9.78 16.46 21.70
C PRO A 164 -8.35 16.90 22.05
N GLU A 165 -7.53 16.01 22.60
CA GLU A 165 -6.13 16.28 22.97
C GLU A 165 -5.23 16.53 21.75
N LEU A 166 -5.63 16.07 20.56
CA LEU A 166 -4.89 16.25 19.31
C LEU A 166 -5.05 17.67 18.73
N ILE A 167 -6.06 18.43 19.15
CA ILE A 167 -6.40 19.73 18.57
C ILE A 167 -5.23 20.71 18.66
N ASP A 168 -4.52 20.72 19.79
CA ASP A 168 -3.41 21.64 19.99
C ASP A 168 -2.21 21.27 19.12
N ASP A 169 -1.92 19.98 18.90
CA ASP A 169 -0.84 19.55 18.01
C ASP A 169 -1.16 19.87 16.54
N ILE A 170 -2.43 19.72 16.14
CA ILE A 170 -2.88 20.13 14.80
C ILE A 170 -2.64 21.62 14.63
N ARG A 171 -2.95 22.43 15.65
CA ARG A 171 -2.79 23.88 15.59
C ARG A 171 -1.33 24.31 15.51
N SER A 172 -0.43 23.60 16.18
CA SER A 172 1.01 23.87 16.23
C SER A 172 1.82 23.17 15.14
N ASP A 173 1.19 22.41 14.25
CA ASP A 173 1.83 21.57 13.23
C ASP A 173 2.81 20.53 13.82
N ASP A 174 2.53 20.05 15.04
CA ASP A 174 3.38 19.10 15.78
C ASP A 174 2.88 17.64 15.72
N VAL A 175 1.86 17.37 14.91
CA VAL A 175 1.27 16.03 14.75
C VAL A 175 2.33 15.02 14.27
N PRO A 176 2.50 13.86 14.94
CA PRO A 176 3.38 12.81 14.45
C PRO A 176 2.94 12.27 13.08
N THR A 177 3.87 12.23 12.13
CA THR A 177 3.67 11.68 10.79
C THR A 177 4.34 10.32 10.63
N LEU A 178 4.05 9.61 9.53
CA LEU A 178 4.80 8.42 9.13
C LEU A 178 6.19 8.85 8.64
N GLY A 179 7.16 8.96 9.56
CA GLY A 179 8.47 9.55 9.32
C GLY A 179 8.37 10.97 8.75
N GLU A 180 9.31 11.36 7.90
CA GLU A 180 9.34 12.67 7.22
C GLU A 180 8.41 12.73 5.99
N THR A 181 7.18 12.24 6.12
CA THR A 181 6.20 12.19 5.02
C THR A 181 4.95 12.98 5.41
N PRO A 182 4.10 13.41 4.45
CA PRO A 182 2.85 14.09 4.80
C PRO A 182 1.80 13.15 5.40
N TYR A 183 2.04 11.83 5.46
CA TYR A 183 1.04 10.87 5.90
C TYR A 183 0.92 10.83 7.43
N VAL A 184 -0.32 10.80 7.93
CA VAL A 184 -0.63 10.63 9.36
C VAL A 184 -1.53 9.40 9.48
N LEU A 185 -1.09 8.40 10.23
CA LEU A 185 -1.90 7.24 10.55
C LEU A 185 -2.83 7.60 11.72
N ILE A 186 -4.13 7.65 11.45
CA ILE A 186 -5.15 8.12 12.39
C ILE A 186 -6.05 6.97 12.84
N GLU A 187 -6.31 6.90 14.14
CA GLU A 187 -7.24 5.96 14.75
C GLU A 187 -8.52 6.68 15.20
N PHE A 188 -9.64 6.34 14.58
CA PHE A 188 -10.98 6.77 15.01
C PHE A 188 -11.41 6.04 16.29
N PRO A 189 -12.37 6.57 17.06
CA PRO A 189 -12.97 5.81 18.15
C PRO A 189 -13.49 4.46 17.64
N GLY A 190 -13.20 3.37 18.36
CA GLY A 190 -13.61 2.04 17.89
C GLY A 190 -15.11 1.85 17.74
N THR A 191 -15.92 2.66 18.42
CA THR A 191 -17.38 2.54 18.44
C THR A 191 -18.11 3.30 17.35
N ASN A 192 -17.55 4.43 16.88
CA ASN A 192 -18.24 5.39 16.02
C ASN A 192 -17.27 6.32 15.28
N ILE A 193 -17.80 7.15 14.40
CA ILE A 193 -17.12 8.20 13.65
C ILE A 193 -17.75 9.56 14.05
N PRO A 194 -17.30 10.19 15.15
CA PRO A 194 -17.82 11.48 15.57
C PRO A 194 -17.59 12.57 14.51
N GLU A 195 -18.49 13.55 14.46
CA GLU A 195 -18.35 14.74 13.62
C GLU A 195 -17.06 15.51 13.96
N GLU A 196 -16.71 15.58 15.24
CA GLU A 196 -15.47 16.19 15.71
C GLU A 196 -14.22 15.49 15.15
N SER A 197 -14.27 14.16 14.99
CA SER A 197 -13.19 13.41 14.35
C SER A 197 -13.05 13.79 12.88
N LEU A 198 -14.16 13.95 12.15
CA LEU A 198 -14.14 14.41 10.76
C LEU A 198 -13.63 15.85 10.64
N ASN A 199 -13.99 16.73 11.57
CA ASN A 199 -13.47 18.10 11.62
C ASN A 199 -11.95 18.14 11.83
N MET A 200 -11.41 17.32 12.74
CA MET A 200 -9.96 17.18 12.92
C MET A 200 -9.26 16.68 11.66
N VAL A 201 -9.85 15.69 10.97
CA VAL A 201 -9.33 15.19 9.69
C VAL A 201 -9.33 16.28 8.62
N HIS A 202 -10.39 17.09 8.55
CA HIS A 202 -10.43 18.24 7.65
C HIS A 202 -9.31 19.25 7.94
N GLU A 203 -9.10 19.61 9.20
CA GLU A 203 -8.01 20.52 9.61
C GLU A 203 -6.62 19.98 9.24
N LEU A 204 -6.38 18.68 9.46
CA LEU A 204 -5.15 18.01 9.03
C LEU A 204 -4.95 18.16 7.51
N LYS A 205 -5.99 17.92 6.71
CA LYS A 205 -5.92 18.05 5.25
C LYS A 205 -5.62 19.48 4.80
N VAL A 206 -6.28 20.48 5.40
CA VAL A 206 -6.06 21.91 5.08
C VAL A 206 -4.60 22.31 5.32
N ARG A 207 -3.95 21.71 6.31
CA ARG A 207 -2.52 21.90 6.63
C ARG A 207 -1.56 21.09 5.75
N GLY A 208 -2.08 20.28 4.83
CA GLY A 208 -1.29 19.51 3.87
C GLY A 208 -0.95 18.09 4.31
N TYR A 209 -1.46 17.64 5.46
CA TYR A 209 -1.35 16.25 5.88
C TYR A 209 -2.24 15.33 5.03
N LYS A 210 -1.86 14.05 4.95
CA LYS A 210 -2.56 12.99 4.24
C LYS A 210 -3.03 11.92 5.23
N PRO A 211 -4.27 11.98 5.70
CA PRO A 211 -4.79 11.05 6.70
C PRO A 211 -4.93 9.64 6.13
N ILE A 212 -4.47 8.64 6.90
CA ILE A 212 -4.71 7.21 6.68
C ILE A 212 -5.50 6.69 7.88
N MET A 213 -6.75 6.26 7.68
CA MET A 213 -7.52 5.59 8.73
C MET A 213 -6.97 4.18 8.99
N ALA A 214 -6.54 3.95 10.22
CA ALA A 214 -6.16 2.63 10.71
C ALA A 214 -7.39 1.72 10.83
N HIS A 215 -7.20 0.47 10.39
CA HIS A 215 -8.10 -0.69 10.58
C HIS A 215 -9.62 -0.39 10.58
N PRO A 216 -10.17 0.24 9.52
CA PRO A 216 -11.59 0.59 9.47
C PRO A 216 -12.53 -0.62 9.60
N GLU A 217 -12.04 -1.82 9.28
CA GLU A 217 -12.78 -3.07 9.50
C GLU A 217 -13.10 -3.37 10.98
N ARG A 218 -12.42 -2.71 11.92
CA ARG A 218 -12.64 -2.87 13.37
C ARG A 218 -13.60 -1.84 13.96
N ASN A 219 -13.88 -0.75 13.24
CA ASN A 219 -14.82 0.27 13.70
C ASN A 219 -16.27 -0.27 13.67
N LEU A 220 -16.96 -0.21 14.81
CA LEU A 220 -18.30 -0.80 14.95
C LEU A 220 -19.36 -0.11 14.09
N GLU A 221 -19.25 1.20 13.87
CA GLU A 221 -20.18 1.93 13.01
C GLU A 221 -19.97 1.54 11.53
N ILE A 222 -18.73 1.33 11.09
CA ILE A 222 -18.45 0.80 9.74
C ILE A 222 -18.89 -0.66 9.62
N GLN A 223 -18.74 -1.48 10.66
CA GLN A 223 -19.28 -2.86 10.65
C GLN A 223 -20.80 -2.88 10.53
N HIS A 224 -21.48 -1.91 11.13
CA HIS A 224 -22.93 -1.77 11.03
C HIS A 224 -23.37 -1.22 9.66
N ASP A 225 -22.67 -0.20 9.14
CA ASP A 225 -22.90 0.38 7.82
C ASP A 225 -21.60 0.45 6.98
N PRO A 226 -21.28 -0.62 6.23
CA PRO A 226 -20.11 -0.64 5.36
C PRO A 226 -20.13 0.41 4.24
N GLN A 227 -21.24 1.11 3.98
CA GLN A 227 -21.27 2.18 2.97
C GLN A 227 -20.45 3.40 3.41
N LEU A 228 -20.25 3.60 4.71
CA LEU A 228 -19.45 4.72 5.25
C LEU A 228 -18.01 4.75 4.72
N VAL A 229 -17.47 3.60 4.31
CA VAL A 229 -16.18 3.48 3.62
C VAL A 229 -16.12 4.35 2.35
N ASP A 230 -17.21 4.41 1.57
CA ASP A 230 -17.26 5.25 0.36
C ASP A 230 -17.21 6.74 0.73
N THR A 231 -17.89 7.12 1.82
CA THR A 231 -17.88 8.49 2.35
C THR A 231 -16.47 8.89 2.77
N LEU A 232 -15.77 8.06 3.54
CA LEU A 232 -14.40 8.31 3.99
C LEU A 232 -13.42 8.46 2.81
N VAL A 233 -13.51 7.56 1.82
CA VAL A 233 -12.66 7.64 0.63
C VAL A 233 -12.98 8.88 -0.21
N SER A 234 -14.25 9.30 -0.30
CA SER A 234 -14.65 10.54 -0.99
C SER A 234 -14.13 11.81 -0.30
N MET A 235 -13.78 11.71 0.99
CA MET A 235 -13.11 12.74 1.76
C MET A 235 -11.58 12.67 1.65
N ASP A 236 -11.03 11.95 0.66
CA ASP A 236 -9.60 11.63 0.46
C ASP A 236 -8.91 11.03 1.69
N ILE A 237 -9.65 10.25 2.49
CA ILE A 237 -9.05 9.49 3.59
C ILE A 237 -8.61 8.14 3.03
N SER A 238 -7.31 7.86 3.10
CA SER A 238 -6.77 6.56 2.72
C SER A 238 -7.11 5.52 3.77
N LEU A 239 -7.39 4.28 3.37
CA LEU A 239 -7.79 3.22 4.31
C LEU A 239 -6.69 2.15 4.41
N GLN A 240 -6.26 1.85 5.63
CA GLN A 240 -5.32 0.78 5.94
C GLN A 240 -6.06 -0.43 6.53
N LEU A 241 -6.04 -1.58 5.87
CA LEU A 241 -6.62 -2.82 6.41
C LEU A 241 -5.59 -3.64 7.17
N THR A 242 -5.98 -4.29 8.27
CA THR A 242 -5.09 -5.19 9.03
C THR A 242 -4.88 -6.50 8.28
N ALA A 243 -3.61 -6.86 8.07
CA ALA A 243 -3.18 -8.07 7.38
C ALA A 243 -3.81 -9.34 7.98
N GLY A 244 -3.93 -9.42 9.30
CA GLY A 244 -4.52 -10.55 10.01
C GLY A 244 -5.94 -10.88 9.56
N CYS A 245 -6.74 -9.88 9.18
CA CYS A 245 -8.11 -10.07 8.66
C CYS A 245 -8.15 -10.65 7.23
N LEU A 246 -7.04 -10.57 6.50
CA LEU A 246 -6.88 -11.07 5.14
C LEU A 246 -6.10 -12.39 5.08
N THR A 247 -5.82 -13.00 6.23
CA THR A 247 -5.24 -14.34 6.32
C THR A 247 -6.31 -15.42 6.44
N LYS A 248 -5.98 -16.63 5.96
CA LYS A 248 -6.84 -17.80 6.15
C LYS A 248 -6.84 -18.21 7.62
N LYS A 249 -7.99 -18.07 8.28
CA LYS A 249 -8.18 -18.51 9.67
C LYS A 249 -8.92 -19.84 9.74
N GLN A 250 -8.58 -20.65 10.74
CA GLN A 250 -9.38 -21.82 11.12
C GLN A 250 -10.43 -21.40 12.15
N GLY A 251 -11.70 -21.76 11.95
CA GLY A 251 -12.79 -21.46 12.89
C GLY A 251 -13.75 -20.38 12.40
N LYS A 252 -14.46 -19.75 13.34
CA LYS A 252 -15.46 -18.71 13.02
C LYS A 252 -14.74 -17.42 12.60
N LEU A 253 -15.14 -16.89 11.45
CA LEU A 253 -14.66 -15.59 10.96
C LEU A 253 -15.17 -14.47 11.88
N HIS A 254 -14.28 -13.55 12.23
CA HIS A 254 -14.67 -12.33 12.92
C HIS A 254 -15.38 -11.38 11.94
N PRO A 255 -16.37 -10.56 12.34
CA PRO A 255 -17.01 -9.60 11.44
C PRO A 255 -16.02 -8.70 10.69
N ALA A 256 -14.94 -8.28 11.36
CA ALA A 256 -13.85 -7.52 10.77
C ALA A 256 -13.17 -8.25 9.59
N ASP A 257 -13.07 -9.58 9.62
CA ASP A 257 -12.46 -10.35 8.53
C ASP A 257 -13.30 -10.24 7.25
N ALA A 258 -14.63 -10.37 7.38
CA ALA A 258 -15.54 -10.24 6.26
C ALA A 258 -15.54 -8.82 5.69
N LEU A 259 -15.56 -7.81 6.57
CA LEU A 259 -15.54 -6.40 6.18
C LEU A 259 -14.23 -6.01 5.50
N ALA A 260 -13.08 -6.47 5.99
CA ALA A 260 -11.78 -6.21 5.34
C ALA A 260 -11.77 -6.72 3.88
N TRP A 261 -12.26 -7.94 3.65
CA TRP A 261 -12.38 -8.48 2.29
C TRP A 261 -13.39 -7.70 1.44
N GLU A 262 -14.49 -7.20 2.03
CA GLU A 262 -15.46 -6.38 1.32
C GLU A 262 -14.85 -5.04 0.87
N ILE A 263 -14.21 -4.31 1.79
CA ILE A 263 -13.52 -3.03 1.53
C ILE A 263 -12.48 -3.22 0.42
N LEU A 264 -11.69 -4.29 0.51
CA LEU A 264 -10.68 -4.61 -0.48
C LEU A 264 -11.29 -4.91 -1.86
N LYS A 265 -12.34 -5.74 -1.93
CA LYS A 265 -13.02 -6.09 -3.20
C LYS A 265 -13.71 -4.88 -3.83
N ARG A 266 -14.20 -3.94 -3.03
CA ARG A 266 -14.76 -2.66 -3.48
C ARG A 266 -13.70 -1.67 -3.98
N GLY A 267 -12.42 -2.02 -3.88
CA GLY A 267 -11.31 -1.18 -4.31
C GLY A 267 -11.12 0.06 -3.43
N ARG A 268 -11.44 -0.05 -2.13
CA ARG A 268 -11.41 1.07 -1.19
C ARG A 268 -10.22 1.05 -0.23
N ALA A 269 -9.54 -0.08 -0.11
CA ALA A 269 -8.29 -0.16 0.65
C ALA A 269 -7.15 0.52 -0.11
N ALA A 270 -6.43 1.42 0.55
CA ALA A 270 -5.22 2.01 0.00
C ALA A 270 -3.98 1.14 0.29
N VAL A 271 -3.92 0.51 1.46
CA VAL A 271 -2.72 -0.19 1.93
C VAL A 271 -3.08 -1.29 2.92
N ILE A 272 -2.19 -2.28 3.05
CA ILE A 272 -2.29 -3.37 4.03
C ILE A 272 -1.10 -3.24 4.99
N ALA A 273 -1.36 -3.38 6.28
CA ALA A 273 -0.34 -3.30 7.33
C ALA A 273 -0.65 -4.35 8.41
N SER A 274 0.35 -4.82 9.15
CA SER A 274 0.12 -5.94 10.07
C SER A 274 -0.57 -5.55 11.36
N ASP A 275 -0.35 -4.32 11.85
CA ASP A 275 -0.80 -3.90 13.19
C ASP A 275 -0.32 -4.91 14.27
N SER A 276 0.95 -5.31 14.12
CA SER A 276 1.60 -6.31 15.00
C SER A 276 2.01 -5.70 16.32
N HIS A 277 1.93 -6.51 17.38
CA HIS A 277 2.33 -6.12 18.74
C HIS A 277 3.30 -7.12 19.37
N ASP A 278 3.23 -8.39 18.95
CA ASP A 278 4.09 -9.46 19.45
C ASP A 278 4.27 -10.55 18.38
N THR A 279 4.89 -11.67 18.70
CA THR A 279 5.08 -12.81 17.78
C THR A 279 4.06 -13.95 18.00
N LYS A 280 3.05 -13.75 18.85
CA LYS A 280 2.14 -14.80 19.32
C LYS A 280 0.67 -14.44 19.17
N SER A 281 0.19 -13.41 19.89
CA SER A 281 -1.21 -12.99 19.90
C SER A 281 -1.54 -12.13 18.69
N ARG A 282 -0.69 -11.15 18.37
CA ARG A 282 -0.83 -10.24 17.22
C ARG A 282 0.45 -10.28 16.38
N PRO A 283 0.73 -11.43 15.71
CA PRO A 283 1.94 -11.63 14.93
C PRO A 283 1.93 -10.87 13.60
N PRO A 284 3.12 -10.58 13.03
CA PRO A 284 3.23 -10.07 11.68
C PRO A 284 2.75 -11.12 10.69
N THR A 285 1.77 -10.73 9.89
CA THR A 285 1.10 -11.59 8.91
C THR A 285 1.05 -10.96 7.51
N LEU A 286 1.85 -9.92 7.29
CA LEU A 286 1.80 -9.10 6.08
C LEU A 286 2.10 -9.89 4.80
N ALA A 287 3.13 -10.74 4.81
CA ALA A 287 3.47 -11.58 3.66
C ALA A 287 2.33 -12.55 3.31
N ALA A 288 1.80 -13.24 4.30
CA ALA A 288 0.68 -14.18 4.14
C ALA A 288 -0.60 -13.49 3.63
N ALA A 289 -0.88 -12.27 4.10
CA ALA A 289 -1.99 -11.48 3.59
C ALA A 289 -1.82 -11.19 2.09
N TYR A 290 -0.64 -10.73 1.66
CA TYR A 290 -0.38 -10.49 0.24
C TYR A 290 -0.47 -11.75 -0.63
N GLU A 291 -0.05 -12.91 -0.13
CA GLU A 291 -0.23 -14.19 -0.84
C GLU A 291 -1.71 -14.53 -1.03
N ASN A 292 -2.54 -14.36 0.01
CA ASN A 292 -3.98 -14.59 -0.08
C ASN A 292 -4.66 -13.59 -1.01
N ILE A 293 -4.29 -12.31 -0.94
CA ILE A 293 -4.81 -11.27 -1.86
C ILE A 293 -4.44 -11.62 -3.30
N ALA A 294 -3.19 -12.03 -3.56
CA ALA A 294 -2.77 -12.43 -4.89
C ALA A 294 -3.53 -13.65 -5.41
N SER A 295 -3.82 -14.63 -4.54
CA SER A 295 -4.59 -15.83 -4.88
C SER A 295 -6.06 -15.51 -5.19
N GLU A 296 -6.68 -14.61 -4.44
CA GLU A 296 -8.13 -14.33 -4.52
C GLU A 296 -8.44 -13.24 -5.57
N LEU A 297 -7.60 -12.21 -5.64
CA LEU A 297 -7.83 -10.97 -6.42
C LEU A 297 -6.80 -10.73 -7.52
N GLY A 298 -5.82 -11.63 -7.67
CA GLY A 298 -4.74 -11.53 -8.65
C GLY A 298 -3.51 -10.77 -8.13
N SER A 299 -2.35 -11.17 -8.64
CA SER A 299 -1.06 -10.60 -8.24
C SER A 299 -0.92 -9.10 -8.53
N GLU A 300 -1.67 -8.57 -9.49
CA GLU A 300 -1.66 -7.14 -9.83
C GLU A 300 -2.20 -6.30 -8.67
N THR A 301 -3.37 -6.68 -8.10
CA THR A 301 -3.96 -6.03 -6.93
C THR A 301 -2.99 -6.06 -5.73
N ALA A 302 -2.39 -7.22 -5.45
CA ALA A 302 -1.41 -7.35 -4.38
C ALA A 302 -0.17 -6.46 -4.61
N ASN A 303 0.30 -6.34 -5.84
CA ASN A 303 1.45 -5.51 -6.18
C ASN A 303 1.13 -4.01 -6.06
N MET A 304 -0.07 -3.57 -6.47
CA MET A 304 -0.49 -2.18 -6.29
C MET A 304 -0.53 -1.77 -4.81
N LEU A 305 -1.06 -2.64 -3.94
CA LEU A 305 -1.06 -2.39 -2.48
C LEU A 305 0.35 -2.31 -1.90
N LYS A 306 1.28 -3.17 -2.34
CA LYS A 306 2.70 -3.08 -1.97
C LYS A 306 3.34 -1.77 -2.45
N MET A 307 3.02 -1.33 -3.67
CA MET A 307 3.50 -0.05 -4.20
C MET A 307 2.96 1.13 -3.42
N ASN A 308 1.71 1.08 -2.97
CA ASN A 308 1.16 2.12 -2.11
C ASN A 308 1.92 2.22 -0.79
N ALA A 309 2.22 1.09 -0.13
CA ALA A 309 3.07 1.09 1.07
C ALA A 309 4.46 1.69 0.79
N ASN A 310 5.08 1.33 -0.34
CA ASN A 310 6.38 1.89 -0.74
C ASN A 310 6.30 3.39 -1.11
N SER A 311 5.18 3.83 -1.67
CA SER A 311 4.93 5.25 -1.98
C SER A 311 4.77 6.05 -0.69
N ILE A 312 4.04 5.51 0.30
CA ILE A 312 3.94 6.10 1.64
C ILE A 312 5.34 6.23 2.27
N TRP A 313 6.19 5.20 2.19
CA TRP A 313 7.57 5.27 2.69
C TRP A 313 8.39 6.45 2.14
N GLN A 314 8.12 6.83 0.89
CA GLN A 314 8.78 7.90 0.15
C GLN A 314 7.98 9.23 0.16
N GLY A 315 6.86 9.30 0.89
CA GLY A 315 5.97 10.46 0.91
C GLY A 315 5.24 10.74 -0.41
N GLN A 316 5.21 9.78 -1.33
CA GLN A 316 4.55 9.89 -2.62
C GLN A 316 3.05 9.55 -2.54
N PRO A 317 2.21 10.07 -3.45
CA PRO A 317 0.79 9.74 -3.51
C PRO A 317 0.53 8.23 -3.69
N VAL A 318 -0.52 7.73 -3.05
CA VAL A 318 -1.03 6.35 -3.27
C VAL A 318 -1.96 6.30 -4.48
N GLU A 319 -1.97 5.17 -5.19
CA GLU A 319 -2.89 4.92 -6.30
C GLU A 319 -4.15 4.17 -5.80
N CYS A 320 -5.31 4.46 -6.40
CA CYS A 320 -6.53 3.69 -6.14
C CYS A 320 -6.41 2.30 -6.77
N ILE A 321 -6.77 1.26 -6.01
CA ILE A 321 -6.90 -0.09 -6.57
C ILE A 321 -8.24 -0.24 -7.31
N PRO A 322 -8.29 -0.95 -8.44
CA PRO A 322 -9.52 -1.13 -9.19
C PRO A 322 -10.53 -1.97 -8.40
N ALA A 323 -11.79 -1.51 -8.36
CA ALA A 323 -12.88 -2.30 -7.78
C ALA A 323 -13.09 -3.59 -8.59
N ILE A 324 -13.31 -4.69 -7.89
CA ILE A 324 -13.56 -5.99 -8.52
C ILE A 324 -15.03 -6.06 -8.87
N VAL A 325 -15.33 -5.90 -10.15
CA VAL A 325 -16.69 -6.09 -10.66
C VAL A 325 -16.96 -7.60 -10.71
N PRO A 326 -17.95 -8.13 -9.97
CA PRO A 326 -18.29 -9.54 -10.06
C PRO A 326 -18.69 -9.86 -11.51
N LYS A 327 -18.07 -10.88 -12.10
CA LYS A 327 -18.46 -11.36 -13.43
C LYS A 327 -19.93 -11.77 -13.36
N ARG A 328 -20.81 -11.03 -14.06
CA ARG A 328 -22.22 -11.42 -14.21
C ARG A 328 -22.26 -12.81 -14.82
N SER A 329 -22.65 -13.82 -14.05
CA SER A 329 -23.04 -15.12 -14.59
C SER A 329 -24.43 -14.94 -15.21
N PHE A 330 -24.49 -14.86 -16.54
CA PHE A 330 -25.77 -15.04 -17.21
C PHE A 330 -26.19 -16.51 -17.02
N PRO A 331 -27.35 -16.80 -16.41
CA PRO A 331 -27.86 -18.16 -16.43
C PRO A 331 -28.09 -18.56 -17.89
N ILE A 332 -27.37 -19.56 -18.37
CA ILE A 332 -27.61 -20.16 -19.68
C ILE A 332 -29.06 -20.69 -19.61
N PRO A 333 -29.99 -20.23 -20.47
CA PRO A 333 -31.34 -20.76 -20.49
C PRO A 333 -31.25 -22.25 -20.79
N PHE A 334 -31.69 -23.07 -19.84
CA PHE A 334 -31.76 -24.51 -20.01
C PHE A 334 -32.76 -24.81 -21.14
N LEU A 335 -32.26 -25.09 -22.34
CA LEU A 335 -33.07 -25.54 -23.47
C LEU A 335 -33.69 -26.88 -23.11
N ARG A 336 -34.93 -26.83 -22.61
CA ARG A 336 -35.72 -28.01 -22.29
C ARG A 336 -36.07 -28.69 -23.62
N ASN A 337 -35.35 -29.75 -23.95
CA ASN A 337 -35.71 -30.67 -25.05
C ASN A 337 -37.15 -31.16 -24.84
N ARG A 338 -38.11 -30.56 -25.55
CA ARG A 338 -39.46 -31.12 -25.70
C ARG A 338 -39.32 -32.39 -26.55
N ARG A 339 -39.31 -33.54 -25.88
CA ARG A 339 -39.62 -34.82 -26.54
C ARG A 339 -41.09 -34.76 -26.95
N GLU A 340 -41.35 -34.54 -28.24
CA GLU A 340 -42.66 -34.82 -28.81
C GLU A 340 -42.92 -36.33 -28.72
N LYS A 341 -43.99 -36.71 -28.01
CA LYS A 341 -44.53 -38.07 -28.07
C LYS A 341 -45.26 -38.22 -29.40
N PRO A 342 -45.03 -39.30 -30.18
CA PRO A 342 -45.81 -39.54 -31.38
C PRO A 342 -47.25 -39.91 -30.99
N SER A 343 -48.21 -39.26 -31.65
CA SER A 343 -49.64 -39.53 -31.53
C SER A 343 -49.95 -40.95 -32.02
N ARG A 344 -50.61 -41.75 -31.19
CA ARG A 344 -51.23 -43.01 -31.64
C ARG A 344 -52.40 -42.68 -32.56
N ARG A 345 -52.38 -43.24 -33.78
CA ARG A 345 -53.56 -43.56 -34.57
C ARG A 345 -53.45 -45.01 -35.00
#